data_AF-B7FJJ5-F1
#
_entry.id   AF-B7FJJ5-F1
#
_cell.length_a   1.000
_cell.length_b   1.000
_cell.length_c   1.000
_cell.angle_alpha   90.00
_cell.angle_beta   90.00
_cell.angle_gamma   90.00
#
_symmetry.space_group_name_H-M   'P 1'
#
loop_
_entity.id
_entity.type
_entity.pdbx_description
1 polymer ?
#
loop_
_entity_poly.entity_id
_entity_poly.type
_entity_poly.pdbx_seq_one_letter_code
_entity_poly.pdbx_strand_id
1 'polypeptide(L)'
;MASIPSEKQELEDEESFSYAVQLSNSIVLSMALQSAIELGVFEVLQKAGRDTPLSSDEIASRLSCTNPDAPKMLDRILALLASHSVLNCSVHPDQHNLGSFHRLYAMTSVAKFFAPNSDGVSLGPLIALHQDKIYLQSWSQLKDAIREGGIPFNRVYGTNDFEYASIDSRFNQVFNTAMINHTTIVMNKVLQSYKGFEDVKRLVDVGWRSWCQR
;
A
#
# COMPACT_ATOMS: atom_id res chain seq x y z
N MET A 1 -41.09 -24.27 17.31
CA MET A 1 -41.24 -23.54 16.03
C MET A 1 -40.19 -22.45 16.03
N ALA A 2 -39.21 -22.52 15.14
CA ALA A 2 -38.28 -21.40 14.93
C ALA A 2 -39.09 -20.26 14.29
N SER A 3 -38.98 -19.05 14.82
CA SER A 3 -39.62 -17.88 14.23
C SER A 3 -38.95 -17.59 12.89
N ILE A 4 -39.73 -17.43 11.83
CA ILE A 4 -39.22 -17.04 10.52
C ILE A 4 -38.63 -15.64 10.68
N PRO A 5 -37.35 -15.40 10.30
CA PRO A 5 -36.76 -14.07 10.35
C PRO A 5 -37.60 -13.08 9.53
N SER A 6 -37.71 -11.84 10.00
CA SER A 6 -38.33 -10.79 9.17
C SER A 6 -37.41 -10.46 8.00
N GLU A 7 -37.96 -10.05 6.85
CA GLU A 7 -37.21 -9.61 5.66
C GLU A 7 -36.09 -8.60 5.98
N LYS A 8 -36.33 -7.70 6.93
CA LYS A 8 -35.32 -6.74 7.41
C LYS A 8 -34.12 -7.43 8.10
N GLN A 9 -34.39 -8.47 8.89
CA GLN A 9 -33.35 -9.25 9.57
C GLN A 9 -32.52 -10.06 8.56
N GLU A 10 -33.17 -10.61 7.53
CA GLU A 10 -32.48 -11.34 6.47
C GLU A 10 -31.51 -10.42 5.70
N LEU A 11 -31.94 -9.21 5.36
CA LEU A 11 -31.07 -8.20 4.72
C LEU A 11 -29.89 -7.79 5.61
N GLU A 12 -30.12 -7.56 6.91
CA GLU A 12 -29.06 -7.23 7.87
C GLU A 12 -28.03 -8.37 8.00
N ASP A 13 -28.49 -9.62 8.01
CA ASP A 13 -27.63 -10.81 8.08
C ASP A 13 -26.80 -10.97 6.79
N GLU A 14 -27.38 -10.69 5.61
CA GLU A 14 -26.69 -10.72 4.32
C GLU A 14 -25.60 -9.65 4.19
N GLU A 15 -25.87 -8.41 4.63
CA GLU A 15 -24.89 -7.33 4.68
C GLU A 15 -23.74 -7.68 5.64
N SER A 16 -24.07 -8.20 6.81
CA SER A 16 -23.09 -8.63 7.83
C SER A 16 -22.21 -9.76 7.30
N PHE A 17 -22.79 -10.75 6.64
CA PHE A 17 -22.05 -11.83 6.01
C PHE A 17 -21.10 -11.31 4.92
N SER A 18 -21.59 -10.42 4.06
CA SER A 18 -20.79 -9.82 2.99
C SER A 18 -19.59 -9.05 3.56
N TYR A 19 -19.79 -8.29 4.63
CA TYR A 19 -18.72 -7.58 5.31
C TYR A 19 -17.71 -8.53 5.99
N ALA A 20 -18.19 -9.60 6.63
CA ALA A 20 -17.31 -10.62 7.22
C ALA A 20 -16.42 -11.30 6.16
N VAL A 21 -16.98 -11.60 4.99
CA VAL A 21 -16.23 -12.12 3.84
C VAL A 21 -15.20 -11.11 3.35
N GLN A 22 -15.54 -9.82 3.28
CA GLN A 22 -14.60 -8.76 2.92
C GLN A 22 -13.42 -8.69 3.90
N LEU A 23 -13.68 -8.71 5.20
CA LEU A 23 -12.65 -8.71 6.24
C LEU A 23 -11.73 -9.93 6.15
N SER A 24 -12.32 -11.11 5.91
CA SER A 24 -11.57 -12.37 5.75
C SER A 24 -10.63 -12.34 4.54
N ASN A 25 -10.96 -11.56 3.51
CA ASN A 25 -10.15 -11.38 2.30
C ASN A 25 -9.36 -10.06 2.29
N SER A 26 -9.26 -9.35 3.41
CA SER A 26 -8.59 -8.04 3.49
C SER A 26 -7.13 -8.05 3.03
N ILE A 27 -6.44 -9.19 3.14
CA ILE A 27 -5.07 -9.37 2.65
C ILE A 27 -4.95 -9.12 1.13
N VAL A 28 -6.02 -9.41 0.36
CA VAL A 28 -6.01 -9.26 -1.09
C VAL A 28 -5.77 -7.81 -1.50
N LEU A 29 -6.39 -6.85 -0.80
CA LEU A 29 -6.17 -5.42 -1.05
C LEU A 29 -4.69 -5.04 -0.83
N SER A 30 -4.13 -5.44 0.31
CA SER A 30 -2.74 -5.12 0.67
C SER A 30 -1.74 -5.70 -0.33
N MET A 31 -1.94 -6.95 -0.76
CA MET A 31 -1.06 -7.61 -1.74
C MET A 31 -1.21 -7.02 -3.15
N ALA A 32 -2.43 -6.68 -3.56
CA ALA A 32 -2.68 -6.03 -4.85
C ALA A 32 -2.08 -4.62 -4.92
N LEU A 33 -2.19 -3.86 -3.83
CA LEU A 33 -1.57 -2.54 -3.71
C LEU A 33 -0.05 -2.64 -3.80
N GLN A 34 0.58 -3.56 -3.06
CA GLN A 34 2.01 -3.82 -3.16
C GLN A 34 2.43 -4.17 -4.59
N SER A 35 1.70 -5.08 -5.25
CA SER A 35 2.01 -5.49 -6.63
C SER A 35 1.92 -4.30 -7.59
N ALA A 36 0.92 -3.43 -7.45
CA ALA A 36 0.80 -2.23 -8.28
C ALA A 36 1.95 -1.22 -8.04
N ILE A 37 2.41 -1.08 -6.79
CA ILE A 37 3.60 -0.29 -6.45
C ILE A 37 4.84 -0.88 -7.11
N GLU A 38 5.11 -2.17 -6.92
CA GLU A 38 6.30 -2.85 -7.44
C GLU A 38 6.35 -2.85 -8.98
N LEU A 39 5.19 -2.93 -9.62
CA LEU A 39 5.07 -2.82 -11.08
C LEU A 39 5.30 -1.39 -11.58
N GLY A 40 5.25 -0.35 -10.75
CA GLY A 40 5.40 1.03 -11.17
C GLY A 40 4.13 1.65 -11.77
N VAL A 41 2.95 1.12 -11.42
CA VAL A 41 1.66 1.58 -11.95
C VAL A 41 1.41 3.04 -11.60
N PHE A 42 1.70 3.42 -10.36
CA PHE A 42 1.42 4.77 -9.86
C PHE A 42 2.30 5.82 -10.55
N GLU A 43 3.54 5.49 -10.90
CA GLU A 43 4.46 6.31 -11.67
C GLU A 43 3.96 6.51 -13.10
N VAL A 44 3.45 5.45 -13.74
CA VAL A 44 2.86 5.55 -15.08
C VAL A 44 1.65 6.48 -15.08
N LEU A 45 0.75 6.31 -14.13
CA LEU A 45 -0.44 7.15 -14.00
C LEU A 45 -0.08 8.60 -13.61
N GLN A 46 0.93 8.79 -12.74
CA GLN A 46 1.42 10.12 -12.37
C GLN A 46 2.01 10.85 -13.58
N LYS A 47 2.79 10.16 -14.42
CA LYS A 47 3.37 10.72 -15.65
C LYS A 47 2.33 11.06 -16.71
N ALA A 48 1.23 10.29 -16.79
CA ALA A 48 0.14 10.59 -17.70
C ALA A 48 -0.64 11.86 -17.31
N GLY A 49 -0.72 12.14 -16.00
CA GLY A 49 -1.48 13.27 -15.46
C GLY A 49 -2.90 12.88 -15.08
N ARG A 50 -3.50 13.66 -14.17
CA ARG A 50 -4.82 13.35 -13.59
C ARG A 50 -5.96 13.39 -14.60
N ASP A 51 -5.84 14.24 -15.61
CA ASP A 51 -6.87 14.45 -16.63
C ASP A 51 -6.73 13.49 -17.83
N THR A 52 -5.79 12.54 -17.74
CA THR A 52 -5.52 11.54 -18.79
C THR A 52 -5.64 10.14 -18.21
N PRO A 53 -6.88 9.62 -18.04
CA PRO A 53 -7.08 8.27 -17.56
C PRO A 53 -6.57 7.26 -18.60
N LEU A 54 -6.02 6.13 -18.15
CA LEU A 54 -5.40 5.13 -19.01
C LEU A 54 -6.10 3.78 -18.92
N SER A 55 -6.15 3.05 -20.03
CA SER A 55 -6.55 1.64 -20.01
C SER A 55 -5.46 0.75 -19.41
N SER A 56 -5.83 -0.47 -19.01
CA SER A 56 -4.86 -1.46 -18.55
C SER A 56 -3.86 -1.87 -19.64
N ASP A 57 -4.27 -1.88 -20.91
CA ASP A 57 -3.39 -2.11 -22.07
C ASP A 57 -2.34 -1.01 -22.20
N GLU A 58 -2.74 0.26 -22.08
CA GLU A 58 -1.80 1.39 -22.14
C GLU A 58 -0.82 1.37 -20.97
N ILE A 59 -1.29 1.05 -19.75
CA ILE A 59 -0.41 0.94 -18.58
C ILE A 59 0.56 -0.22 -18.77
N ALA A 60 0.09 -1.41 -19.14
CA ALA A 60 0.94 -2.57 -19.36
C ALA A 60 1.98 -2.32 -20.47
N SER A 61 1.59 -1.63 -21.54
CA SER A 61 2.50 -1.22 -22.62
C SER A 61 3.59 -0.27 -22.11
N ARG A 62 3.24 0.75 -21.32
CA ARG A 62 4.21 1.70 -20.74
C ARG A 62 5.13 1.06 -19.70
N LEU A 63 4.66 0.01 -19.02
CA LEU A 63 5.47 -0.84 -18.15
C LEU A 63 6.33 -1.85 -18.90
N SER A 64 6.24 -1.89 -20.24
CA SER A 64 6.97 -2.82 -21.09
C SER A 64 6.70 -4.29 -20.72
N CYS A 65 5.48 -4.60 -20.28
CA CYS A 65 5.08 -5.97 -19.99
C CYS A 65 5.12 -6.83 -21.25
N THR A 66 5.84 -7.95 -21.21
CA THR A 66 5.96 -8.89 -22.35
C THR A 66 4.91 -10.00 -22.31
N ASN A 67 4.23 -10.19 -21.17
CA ASN A 67 3.17 -11.18 -21.00
C ASN A 67 1.89 -10.73 -21.74
N PRO A 68 1.37 -11.50 -22.71
CA PRO A 68 0.14 -11.18 -23.43
C PRO A 68 -1.10 -11.01 -22.53
N ASP A 69 -1.13 -11.68 -21.37
CA ASP A 69 -2.24 -11.58 -20.41
C ASP A 69 -2.05 -10.46 -19.38
N ALA A 70 -0.92 -9.73 -19.40
CA ALA A 70 -0.65 -8.67 -18.44
C ALA A 70 -1.74 -7.59 -18.38
N PRO A 71 -2.29 -7.09 -19.51
CA PRO A 71 -3.37 -6.11 -19.46
C PRO A 71 -4.59 -6.61 -18.68
N LYS A 72 -5.02 -7.86 -18.90
CA LYS A 72 -6.18 -8.45 -18.21
C LYS A 72 -5.92 -8.68 -16.71
N MET A 73 -4.71 -9.13 -16.37
CA MET A 73 -4.32 -9.30 -14.96
C MET A 73 -4.26 -7.95 -14.25
N LEU A 74 -3.67 -6.95 -14.90
CA LEU A 74 -3.52 -5.61 -14.37
C LEU A 74 -4.88 -4.92 -14.19
N ASP A 75 -5.77 -5.03 -15.18
CA ASP A 75 -7.15 -4.53 -15.11
C ASP A 75 -7.90 -5.01 -13.85
N ARG A 76 -7.74 -6.30 -13.47
CA ARG A 76 -8.32 -6.84 -12.23
C ARG A 76 -7.74 -6.20 -10.97
N ILE A 77 -6.43 -5.97 -10.93
CA ILE A 77 -5.76 -5.28 -9.82
C ILE A 77 -6.24 -3.83 -9.73
N LEU A 78 -6.25 -3.11 -10.85
CA LEU A 78 -6.67 -1.73 -10.93
C LEU A 78 -8.15 -1.56 -10.56
N ALA A 79 -9.02 -2.49 -10.97
CA ALA A 79 -10.42 -2.51 -10.58
C ALA A 79 -10.61 -2.68 -9.07
N LEU A 80 -9.84 -3.56 -8.42
CA LEU A 80 -9.85 -3.71 -6.96
C LEU A 80 -9.37 -2.43 -6.26
N LEU A 81 -8.29 -1.81 -6.75
CA LEU A 81 -7.82 -0.54 -6.20
C LEU A 81 -8.87 0.58 -6.36
N ALA A 82 -9.59 0.58 -7.48
CA ALA A 82 -10.68 1.52 -7.71
C ALA A 82 -11.89 1.28 -6.79
N SER A 83 -12.25 0.02 -6.51
CA SER A 83 -13.35 -0.28 -5.57
C SER A 83 -13.04 0.17 -4.13
N HIS A 84 -11.76 0.32 -3.80
CA HIS A 84 -11.29 0.89 -2.53
C HIS A 84 -10.95 2.38 -2.61
N SER A 85 -11.38 3.08 -3.67
CA SER A 85 -11.12 4.52 -3.88
C SER A 85 -9.64 4.91 -3.89
N VAL A 86 -8.74 3.94 -4.13
CA VAL A 86 -7.31 4.22 -4.35
C VAL A 86 -7.13 4.81 -5.74
N LEU A 87 -7.86 4.30 -6.74
CA LEU A 87 -7.89 4.83 -8.10
C LEU A 87 -9.29 5.31 -8.48
N ASN A 88 -9.37 6.25 -9.41
CA ASN A 88 -10.62 6.53 -10.12
C ASN A 88 -10.77 5.54 -11.26
N CYS A 89 -11.99 5.09 -11.53
CA CYS A 89 -12.33 4.22 -12.65
C CYS A 89 -13.50 4.82 -13.42
N SER A 90 -13.35 4.95 -14.73
CA SER A 90 -14.44 5.29 -15.66
C SER A 90 -14.64 4.15 -16.65
N VAL A 91 -15.90 3.81 -16.92
CA VAL A 91 -16.27 2.73 -17.83
C VAL A 91 -16.76 3.32 -19.13
N HIS A 92 -16.19 2.88 -20.25
CA HIS A 92 -16.54 3.37 -21.59
C HIS A 92 -16.97 2.20 -22.48
N PRO A 93 -18.01 2.36 -23.33
CA PRO A 93 -18.39 1.35 -24.29
C PRO A 93 -17.27 1.10 -25.29
N ASP A 94 -17.06 -0.16 -25.65
CA ASP A 94 -16.19 -0.52 -26.75
C ASP A 94 -16.89 -0.21 -28.08
N GLN A 95 -16.30 0.68 -28.87
CA GLN A 95 -16.85 1.10 -30.16
C GLN A 95 -16.77 -0.02 -31.21
N HIS A 96 -15.87 -0.98 -31.03
CA HIS A 96 -15.64 -2.06 -31.98
C HIS A 96 -16.40 -3.34 -31.66
N ASN A 97 -16.95 -3.47 -30.44
CA ASN A 97 -17.62 -4.69 -30.00
C ASN A 97 -18.85 -4.37 -29.14
N LEU A 98 -20.05 -4.49 -29.72
CA LEU A 98 -21.31 -4.19 -29.04
C LEU A 98 -21.46 -5.04 -27.75
N GLY A 99 -21.68 -4.36 -26.62
CA GLY A 99 -21.84 -4.98 -25.30
C GLY A 99 -20.54 -5.20 -24.54
N SER A 100 -19.39 -4.88 -25.13
CA SER A 100 -18.10 -4.81 -24.45
C SER A 100 -17.87 -3.41 -23.88
N PHE A 101 -17.10 -3.34 -22.79
CA PHE A 101 -16.70 -2.10 -22.14
C PHE A 101 -15.22 -2.17 -21.77
N HIS A 102 -14.54 -1.03 -21.77
CA HIS A 102 -13.20 -0.89 -21.22
C HIS A 102 -13.19 0.07 -20.03
N ARG A 103 -12.32 -0.20 -19.08
CA ARG A 103 -12.08 0.65 -17.92
C ARG A 103 -10.86 1.53 -18.17
N LEU A 104 -10.99 2.80 -17.80
CA LEU A 104 -9.88 3.74 -17.74
C LEU A 104 -9.64 4.15 -16.29
N TYR A 105 -8.37 4.26 -15.92
CA TYR A 105 -7.92 4.48 -14.55
C TYR A 105 -7.15 5.79 -14.41
N ALA A 106 -7.41 6.51 -13.34
CA ALA A 106 -6.71 7.75 -13.01
C ALA A 106 -6.34 7.84 -11.52
N MET A 107 -5.35 8.68 -11.21
CA MET A 107 -4.88 8.91 -9.84
C MET A 107 -5.93 9.64 -9.01
N THR A 108 -6.16 9.14 -7.79
CA THR A 108 -6.83 9.89 -6.72
C THR A 108 -5.84 10.72 -5.90
N SER A 109 -6.36 11.46 -4.92
CA SER A 109 -5.54 12.12 -3.91
C SER A 109 -4.80 11.15 -2.99
N VAL A 110 -5.29 9.92 -2.81
CA VAL A 110 -4.63 8.86 -2.02
C VAL A 110 -3.50 8.24 -2.83
N ALA A 111 -3.76 7.88 -4.09
CA ALA A 111 -2.76 7.25 -4.95
C ALA A 111 -1.48 8.05 -5.11
N LYS A 112 -1.54 9.39 -5.01
CA LYS A 112 -0.37 10.27 -5.14
C LYS A 112 0.75 9.95 -4.13
N PHE A 113 0.42 9.34 -2.99
CA PHE A 113 1.40 8.97 -1.97
C PHE A 113 2.12 7.66 -2.29
N PHE A 114 1.66 6.89 -3.28
CA PHE A 114 2.28 5.66 -3.73
C PHE A 114 3.17 5.84 -4.97
N ALA A 115 3.17 7.03 -5.58
CA ALA A 115 4.16 7.46 -6.56
C ALA A 115 5.21 8.36 -5.88
N PRO A 116 6.48 8.38 -6.35
CA PRO A 116 7.50 9.30 -5.87
C PRO A 116 7.04 10.76 -5.98
N ASN A 117 7.26 11.54 -4.93
CA ASN A 117 7.03 12.98 -4.93
C ASN A 117 8.25 13.74 -5.49
N SER A 118 8.27 15.07 -5.35
CA SER A 118 9.39 15.92 -5.79
C SER A 118 10.73 15.58 -5.14
N ASP A 119 10.72 14.98 -3.95
CA ASP A 119 11.92 14.55 -3.21
C ASP A 119 12.29 13.09 -3.51
N GLY A 120 11.57 12.45 -4.44
CA GLY A 120 11.77 11.05 -4.82
C GLY A 120 11.26 10.04 -3.79
N VAL A 121 10.45 10.45 -2.81
CA VAL A 121 9.93 9.57 -1.75
C VAL A 121 8.45 9.24 -1.91
N SER A 122 8.03 8.05 -1.44
CA SER A 122 6.64 7.59 -1.44
C SER A 122 6.35 6.67 -0.25
N LEU A 123 5.10 6.26 -0.04
CA LEU A 123 4.71 5.25 0.94
C LEU A 123 4.92 3.82 0.44
N GLY A 124 5.35 3.63 -0.81
CA GLY A 124 5.61 2.31 -1.39
C GLY A 124 6.58 1.46 -0.56
N PRO A 125 7.76 1.99 -0.18
CA PRO A 125 8.70 1.28 0.68
C PRO A 125 8.13 0.88 2.06
N LEU A 126 7.18 1.64 2.62
CA LEU A 126 6.54 1.27 3.88
C LEU A 126 5.62 0.06 3.72
N ILE A 127 4.90 -0.04 2.60
CA ILE A 127 4.13 -1.24 2.26
C ILE A 127 5.08 -2.43 2.08
N ALA A 128 6.19 -2.24 1.36
CA ALA A 128 7.19 -3.30 1.17
C ALA A 128 7.78 -3.81 2.49
N LEU A 129 8.02 -2.93 3.48
CA LEU A 129 8.45 -3.34 4.81
C LEU A 129 7.41 -4.21 5.53
N HIS A 130 6.15 -3.77 5.59
CA HIS A 130 5.10 -4.53 6.27
C HIS A 130 4.82 -5.89 5.62
N GLN A 131 5.04 -6.00 4.32
CA GLN A 131 4.84 -7.21 3.54
C GLN A 131 6.12 -8.05 3.39
N ASP A 132 7.25 -7.59 3.92
CA ASP A 132 8.48 -8.37 3.96
C ASP A 132 8.25 -9.63 4.80
N LYS A 133 8.76 -10.77 4.32
CA LYS A 133 8.60 -12.06 5.00
C LYS A 133 9.09 -12.00 6.46
N ILE A 134 10.15 -11.23 6.72
CA ILE A 134 10.68 -11.06 8.06
C ILE A 134 9.63 -10.41 8.97
N TYR A 135 9.03 -9.31 8.50
CA TYR A 135 8.02 -8.57 9.26
C TYR A 135 6.74 -9.38 9.42
N LEU A 136 6.28 -10.02 8.34
CA LEU A 136 5.05 -10.84 8.34
C LEU A 136 5.11 -12.01 9.32
N GLN A 137 6.27 -12.63 9.51
CA GLN A 137 6.38 -13.76 10.43
C GLN A 137 6.02 -13.40 11.88
N SER A 138 6.19 -12.12 12.27
CA SER A 138 5.84 -11.61 13.59
C SER A 138 4.36 -11.81 13.92
N TRP A 139 3.46 -11.74 12.94
CA TRP A 139 2.03 -11.94 13.15
C TRP A 139 1.68 -13.33 13.70
N SER A 140 2.50 -14.35 13.38
CA SER A 140 2.32 -15.70 13.93
C SER A 140 2.46 -15.76 15.46
N GLN A 141 3.22 -14.84 16.05
CA GLN A 141 3.48 -14.76 17.48
C GLN A 141 2.56 -13.77 18.21
N LEU A 142 1.64 -13.08 17.52
CA LEU A 142 0.77 -12.08 18.14
C LEU A 142 -0.12 -12.69 19.24
N LYS A 143 -0.75 -13.83 18.95
CA LYS A 143 -1.61 -14.54 19.92
C LYS A 143 -0.82 -14.91 21.18
N ASP A 144 0.37 -15.46 21.02
CA ASP A 144 1.17 -15.93 22.14
C ASP A 144 1.79 -14.75 22.92
N ALA A 145 2.17 -13.66 22.23
CA ALA A 145 2.60 -12.42 22.88
C ALA A 145 1.51 -11.82 23.79
N ILE A 146 0.24 -11.86 23.37
CA ILE A 146 -0.89 -11.41 24.21
C ILE A 146 -1.04 -12.28 25.46
N ARG A 147 -0.85 -13.60 25.33
CA ARG A 147 -1.09 -14.57 26.41
C ARG A 147 0.08 -14.67 27.39
N GLU A 148 1.29 -14.59 26.89
CA GLU A 148 2.51 -14.95 27.62
C GLU A 148 3.47 -13.76 27.79
N GLY A 149 3.16 -12.62 27.15
CA GLY A 149 4.01 -11.44 27.13
C GLY A 149 5.10 -11.48 26.05
N GLY A 150 5.80 -10.36 25.93
CA GLY A 150 6.83 -10.13 24.91
C GLY A 150 6.31 -9.39 23.68
N ILE A 151 7.23 -9.11 22.75
CA ILE A 151 6.93 -8.43 21.48
C ILE A 151 6.92 -9.50 20.38
N PRO A 152 5.89 -9.58 19.51
CA PRO A 152 5.78 -10.65 18.52
C PRO A 152 7.02 -10.82 17.65
N PHE A 153 7.62 -9.72 17.18
CA PHE A 153 8.88 -9.75 16.41
C PHE A 153 10.02 -10.39 17.22
N ASN A 154 10.24 -9.94 18.47
CA ASN A 154 11.29 -10.47 19.34
C ASN A 154 11.07 -11.94 19.68
N ARG A 155 9.82 -12.41 19.76
CA ARG A 155 9.51 -13.82 20.00
C ARG A 155 9.92 -14.71 18.82
N VAL A 156 9.88 -14.18 17.59
CA VAL A 156 10.37 -14.89 16.39
C VAL A 156 11.89 -14.83 16.28
N TYR A 157 12.48 -13.65 16.45
CA TYR A 157 13.87 -13.39 16.06
C TYR A 157 14.85 -13.22 17.23
N GLY A 158 14.38 -13.29 18.47
CA GLY A 158 15.20 -13.16 19.68
C GLY A 158 15.69 -11.73 19.97
N THR A 159 15.44 -10.76 19.10
CA THR A 159 15.78 -9.34 19.28
C THR A 159 14.73 -8.43 18.61
N ASN A 160 14.80 -7.12 18.84
CA ASN A 160 13.95 -6.14 18.18
C ASN A 160 14.30 -5.95 16.70
N ASP A 161 13.39 -5.33 15.96
CA ASP A 161 13.51 -5.05 14.53
C ASP A 161 14.69 -4.15 14.16
N PHE A 162 15.02 -3.15 14.98
CA PHE A 162 16.20 -2.30 14.77
C PHE A 162 17.52 -3.08 14.85
N GLU A 163 17.66 -3.92 15.87
CA GLU A 163 18.82 -4.77 16.05
C GLU A 163 18.87 -5.86 14.98
N TYR A 164 17.74 -6.48 14.65
CA TYR A 164 17.66 -7.50 13.60
C TYR A 164 18.05 -6.94 12.23
N ALA A 165 17.67 -5.69 11.93
CA ALA A 165 18.12 -5.01 10.72
C ALA A 165 19.65 -4.88 10.65
N SER A 166 20.40 -4.92 11.74
CA SER A 166 21.88 -4.95 11.67
C SER A 166 22.45 -6.33 11.30
N ILE A 167 21.64 -7.39 11.40
CA ILE A 167 22.03 -8.79 11.18
C ILE A 167 21.74 -9.21 9.73
N ASP A 168 20.59 -8.83 9.17
CA ASP A 168 20.21 -9.13 7.79
C ASP A 168 20.31 -7.88 6.91
N SER A 169 21.31 -7.84 6.02
CA SER A 169 21.56 -6.68 5.15
C SER A 169 20.44 -6.41 4.14
N ARG A 170 19.72 -7.44 3.70
CA ARG A 170 18.60 -7.28 2.77
C ARG A 170 17.41 -6.68 3.49
N PHE A 171 17.09 -7.18 4.68
CA PHE A 171 16.05 -6.59 5.52
C PHE A 171 16.43 -5.17 5.98
N ASN A 172 17.70 -4.93 6.28
CA ASN A 172 18.23 -3.59 6.58
C ASN A 172 17.89 -2.58 5.50
N GLN A 173 18.11 -2.95 4.23
CA GLN A 173 17.82 -2.08 3.10
C GLN A 173 16.33 -1.76 3.00
N VAL A 174 15.47 -2.77 3.14
CA VAL A 174 14.00 -2.58 3.13
C VAL A 174 13.57 -1.68 4.28
N PHE A 175 14.02 -1.98 5.50
CA PHE A 175 13.71 -1.23 6.72
C PHE A 175 14.15 0.23 6.61
N ASN A 176 15.41 0.48 6.26
CA ASN A 176 15.94 1.84 6.15
C ASN A 176 15.27 2.62 5.03
N THR A 177 15.03 1.99 3.87
CA THR A 177 14.33 2.66 2.76
C THR A 177 12.93 3.09 3.19
N ALA A 178 12.19 2.22 3.89
CA ALA A 178 10.87 2.53 4.44
C ALA A 178 10.91 3.70 5.44
N MET A 179 11.82 3.64 6.43
CA MET A 179 11.92 4.67 7.46
C MET A 179 12.32 6.03 6.90
N ILE A 180 13.27 6.07 5.95
CA ILE A 180 13.72 7.31 5.29
C ILE A 180 12.56 7.93 4.51
N ASN A 181 11.85 7.13 3.70
CA ASN A 181 10.74 7.62 2.89
C ASN A 181 9.62 8.18 3.76
N HIS A 182 9.18 7.39 4.75
CA HIS A 182 8.10 7.80 5.65
C HIS A 182 8.48 9.05 6.46
N THR A 183 9.67 9.07 7.05
CA THR A 183 10.12 10.22 7.86
C THR A 183 10.29 11.48 7.03
N THR A 184 10.81 11.37 5.80
CA THR A 184 10.92 12.52 4.89
C THR A 184 9.54 13.13 4.59
N ILE A 185 8.54 12.30 4.30
CA ILE A 185 7.16 12.75 4.06
C ILE A 185 6.60 13.46 5.29
N VAL A 186 6.74 12.87 6.48
CA VAL A 186 6.25 13.43 7.73
C VAL A 186 6.97 14.74 8.07
N MET A 187 8.30 14.76 8.00
CA MET A 187 9.11 15.93 8.35
C MET A 187 8.88 17.10 7.41
N ASN A 188 8.68 16.85 6.11
CA ASN A 188 8.27 17.90 5.17
C ASN A 188 6.94 18.53 5.60
N LYS A 189 5.99 17.73 6.08
CA LYS A 189 4.71 18.26 6.57
C LYS A 189 4.89 19.03 7.88
N VAL A 190 5.73 18.55 8.79
CA VAL A 190 6.07 19.26 10.03
C VAL A 190 6.68 20.61 9.70
N LEU A 191 7.69 20.69 8.83
CA LEU A 191 8.36 21.95 8.47
C LEU A 191 7.41 22.96 7.79
N GLN A 192 6.40 22.49 7.06
CA GLN A 192 5.37 23.35 6.47
C GLN A 192 4.40 23.92 7.51
N SER A 193 4.09 23.17 8.56
CA SER A 193 3.01 23.49 9.51
C SER A 193 3.51 24.00 10.86
N TYR A 194 4.75 23.68 11.25
CA TYR A 194 5.33 24.02 12.55
C TYR A 194 6.44 25.05 12.39
N LYS A 195 6.25 26.21 13.03
CA LYS A 195 7.19 27.34 12.97
C LYS A 195 8.15 27.42 14.16
N GLY A 196 8.04 26.53 15.13
CA GLY A 196 8.88 26.56 16.34
C GLY A 196 10.37 26.29 16.09
N PHE A 197 10.78 25.97 14.86
CA PHE A 197 12.19 25.84 14.48
C PHE A 197 12.81 27.14 13.92
N GLU A 198 12.03 28.19 13.64
CA GLU A 198 12.52 29.39 12.93
C GLU A 198 13.63 30.14 13.70
N ASP A 199 13.54 30.22 15.03
CA ASP A 199 14.52 30.90 15.89
C ASP A 199 15.50 29.95 16.63
N VAL A 200 15.46 28.66 16.28
CA VAL A 200 16.30 27.65 16.95
C VAL A 200 17.74 27.76 16.45
N LYS A 201 18.65 28.19 17.33
CA LYS A 201 20.08 28.30 17.03
C LYS A 201 20.83 26.97 17.05
N ARG A 202 20.30 25.97 17.77
CA ARG A 202 20.88 24.64 17.89
C ARG A 202 19.76 23.62 18.06
N LEU A 203 19.64 22.74 17.09
CA LEU A 203 18.79 21.56 17.13
C LEU A 203 19.67 20.33 17.29
N VAL A 204 19.33 19.46 18.25
CA VAL A 204 20.01 18.18 18.43
C VAL A 204 18.97 17.09 18.20
N ASP A 205 19.17 16.32 17.14
CA ASP A 205 18.38 15.12 16.86
C ASP A 205 18.97 13.94 17.65
N VAL A 206 18.25 13.49 18.69
CA VAL A 206 18.66 12.39 19.55
C VAL A 206 17.88 11.14 19.14
N GLY A 207 18.59 10.11 18.64
CA GLY A 207 17.99 8.83 18.23
C GLY A 207 18.11 8.53 16.75
N TRP A 208 18.58 9.48 15.92
CA TRP A 208 18.91 9.25 14.53
C TRP A 208 20.18 8.39 14.38
N ARG A 209 20.05 7.08 14.54
CA ARG A 209 21.16 6.14 14.38
C ARG A 209 21.52 5.95 12.89
N SER A 210 22.56 6.70 12.51
CA SER A 210 23.60 6.46 11.49
C SER A 210 23.25 6.50 10.00
N TRP A 211 23.36 7.70 9.44
CA TRP A 211 23.67 7.99 8.02
C TRP A 211 25.19 8.09 7.74
N CYS A 212 26.03 7.46 8.55
CA CYS A 212 27.49 7.43 8.36
C CYS A 212 27.98 6.04 7.94
N GLN A 213 27.54 5.56 6.78
CA GLN A 213 28.32 4.65 5.94
C GLN A 213 28.04 5.01 4.46
N ARG A 214 28.57 6.16 4.04
CA ARG A 214 29.12 6.29 2.69
C ARG A 214 30.62 6.06 2.79
#